data_AF-A0A7S1N0G2-F1
#
_entry.id   AF-A0A7S1N0G2-F1
#
_cell.length_a   1.000
_cell.length_b   1.000
_cell.length_c   1.000
_cell.angle_alpha   90.00
_cell.angle_beta   90.00
_cell.angle_gamma   90.00
#
_symmetry.space_group_name_H-M   'P 1'
#
loop_
_entity.id
_entity.type
_entity.pdbx_description
1 polymer ?
#
loop_
_entity_poly.entity_id
_entity_poly.type
_entity_poly.pdbx_seq_one_letter_code
_entity_poly.pdbx_strand_id
1 'polypeptide(L)'
;RDPDEQHSRALSKILRHQARDLGIPIDDAGWVQVEILLQRREFRDMSMADLQRIVLDNSKQRFSLREDAGATYIRCNQGHSMSVPDLELTPITSSADLPVMVHGTYHSVWPAIQREGLKRMNRQHIHFAVGTPGQGGVISGM
;
A
#
# COMPACT_ATOMS: atom_id res chain seq x y z
N ARG A 1 14.95 16.74 -2.80
CA ARG A 1 14.13 15.52 -2.95
C ARG A 1 12.80 15.96 -3.53
N ASP A 2 12.23 15.19 -4.44
CA ASP A 2 10.91 15.45 -5.02
C ASP A 2 9.85 15.54 -3.88
N PRO A 3 9.07 16.63 -3.79
CA PRO A 3 7.99 16.76 -2.81
C PRO A 3 6.99 15.60 -2.86
N ASP A 4 6.66 15.11 -4.06
CA ASP A 4 5.68 14.04 -4.25
C ASP A 4 6.17 12.72 -3.69
N GLU A 5 7.46 12.42 -3.88
CA GLU A 5 8.05 11.22 -3.34
C GLU A 5 8.04 11.23 -1.80
N GLN A 6 8.29 12.40 -1.19
CA GLN A 6 8.24 12.57 0.27
C GLN A 6 6.83 12.38 0.80
N HIS A 7 5.86 13.03 0.17
CA HIS A 7 4.45 12.90 0.47
C HIS A 7 3.93 11.47 0.29
N SER A 8 4.28 10.80 -0.81
CA SER A 8 3.92 9.41 -1.07
C SER A 8 4.47 8.44 -0.02
N ARG A 9 5.70 8.67 0.46
CA ARG A 9 6.29 7.92 1.57
C ARG A 9 5.55 8.19 2.88
N ALA A 10 5.20 9.43 3.18
CA ALA A 10 4.43 9.80 4.37
C ALA A 10 3.02 9.21 4.36
N LEU A 11 2.29 9.32 3.25
CA LEU A 11 0.98 8.69 3.03
C LEU A 11 1.06 7.18 3.25
N SER A 12 2.03 6.50 2.60
CA SER A 12 2.23 5.06 2.77
C SER A 12 2.49 4.69 4.24
N LYS A 13 3.26 5.50 4.96
CA LYS A 13 3.58 5.24 6.37
C LYS A 13 2.35 5.34 7.25
N ILE A 14 1.59 6.43 7.11
CA ILE A 14 0.39 6.69 7.91
C ILE A 14 -0.70 5.66 7.59
N LEU A 15 -1.06 5.54 6.30
CA LEU A 15 -2.17 4.72 5.84
C LEU A 15 -1.93 3.21 5.97
N ARG A 16 -0.69 2.73 6.18
CA ARG A 16 -0.40 1.29 6.36
C ARG A 16 -0.13 0.90 7.79
N HIS A 17 0.39 1.82 8.59
CA HIS A 17 1.06 1.48 9.83
C HIS A 17 0.62 2.34 11.02
N GLN A 18 0.34 3.63 10.84
CA GLN A 18 0.29 4.58 11.95
C GLN A 18 -1.05 5.30 12.13
N ALA A 19 -2.03 5.14 11.23
CA ALA A 19 -3.29 5.88 11.29
C ALA A 19 -3.95 5.78 12.68
N ARG A 20 -4.10 4.56 13.21
CA ARG A 20 -4.67 4.32 14.55
C ARG A 20 -3.82 4.94 15.67
N ASP A 21 -2.51 4.74 15.64
CA ASP A 21 -1.58 5.29 16.66
C ASP A 21 -1.58 6.82 16.69
N LEU A 22 -1.84 7.45 15.55
CA LEU A 22 -1.94 8.90 15.38
C LEU A 22 -3.34 9.45 15.66
N GLY A 23 -4.31 8.60 16.04
CA GLY A 23 -5.70 8.99 16.25
C GLY A 23 -6.43 9.43 14.98
N ILE A 24 -5.94 9.03 13.81
CA ILE A 24 -6.57 9.32 12.52
C ILE A 24 -7.68 8.29 12.30
N PRO A 25 -8.95 8.72 12.16
CA PRO A 25 -10.05 7.82 11.86
C PRO A 25 -9.79 7.09 10.54
N ILE A 26 -9.71 5.77 10.62
CA ILE A 26 -9.58 4.89 9.48
C ILE A 26 -10.63 3.80 9.60
N ASP A 27 -11.37 3.57 8.52
CA ASP A 27 -12.40 2.53 8.49
C ASP A 27 -11.78 1.13 8.32
N ASP A 28 -12.63 0.11 8.44
CA ASP A 28 -12.24 -1.29 8.33
C ASP A 28 -11.77 -1.69 6.93
N ALA A 29 -12.03 -0.86 5.91
CA ALA A 29 -11.56 -1.02 4.53
C ALA A 29 -10.31 -0.14 4.22
N GLY A 30 -9.80 0.59 5.20
CA GLY A 30 -8.55 1.35 5.15
C GLY A 30 -8.70 2.79 4.66
N TRP A 31 -9.92 3.30 4.54
CA TRP A 31 -10.19 4.66 4.07
C TRP A 31 -10.07 5.69 5.18
N VAL A 32 -9.46 6.81 4.81
CA VAL A 32 -9.28 7.99 5.66
C VAL A 32 -9.77 9.21 4.88
N GLN A 33 -10.51 10.10 5.54
CA GLN A 33 -10.93 11.36 4.94
C GLN A 33 -9.71 12.25 4.65
N VAL A 34 -9.60 12.75 3.41
CA VAL A 34 -8.44 13.53 2.95
C VAL A 34 -8.24 14.79 3.76
N GLU A 35 -9.33 15.48 4.13
CA GLU A 35 -9.27 16.71 4.92
C GLU A 35 -8.57 16.52 6.28
N ILE A 36 -8.85 15.41 6.97
CA ILE A 36 -8.20 15.06 8.24
C ILE A 36 -6.69 14.87 8.04
N LEU A 37 -6.30 14.25 6.93
CA LEU A 37 -4.89 14.08 6.59
C LEU A 37 -4.22 15.43 6.29
N LEU A 38 -4.82 16.28 5.46
CA LEU A 38 -4.20 17.55 5.06
C LEU A 38 -3.99 18.54 6.23
N GLN A 39 -4.73 18.39 7.33
CA GLN A 39 -4.51 19.16 8.56
C GLN A 39 -3.22 18.78 9.31
N ARG A 40 -2.59 17.65 8.96
CA ARG A 40 -1.38 17.15 9.61
C ARG A 40 -0.15 17.94 9.18
N ARG A 41 0.81 18.08 10.09
CA ARG A 41 2.08 18.80 9.83
C ARG A 41 2.82 18.26 8.60
N GLU A 42 2.75 16.94 8.39
CA GLU A 42 3.39 16.21 7.32
C GLU A 42 2.83 16.55 5.92
N PHE A 43 1.63 17.13 5.87
CA PHE A 43 0.90 17.41 4.63
C PHE A 43 0.44 18.87 4.51
N ARG A 44 0.91 19.78 5.38
CA ARG A 44 0.47 21.19 5.38
C ARG A 44 0.71 21.93 4.07
N ASP A 45 1.74 21.52 3.32
CA ASP A 45 2.10 22.13 2.03
C ASP A 45 1.58 21.30 0.83
N MET A 46 0.72 20.31 1.07
CA MET A 46 0.12 19.48 0.03
C MET A 46 -1.26 20.02 -0.34
N SER A 47 -1.45 20.35 -1.62
CA SER A 47 -2.77 20.66 -2.16
C SER A 47 -3.53 19.39 -2.59
N MET A 48 -4.84 19.52 -2.80
CA MET A 48 -5.64 18.43 -3.40
C MET A 48 -5.11 18.05 -4.79
N ALA A 49 -4.62 19.02 -5.57
CA ALA A 49 -4.01 18.77 -6.88
C ALA A 49 -2.73 17.93 -6.76
N ASP A 50 -1.91 18.18 -5.73
CA ASP A 50 -0.73 17.36 -5.44
C ASP A 50 -1.13 15.94 -5.04
N LEU A 51 -2.18 15.78 -4.22
CA LEU A 51 -2.66 14.46 -3.84
C LEU A 51 -3.16 13.67 -5.06
N GLN A 52 -3.97 14.30 -5.92
CA GLN A 52 -4.45 13.70 -7.16
C GLN A 52 -3.29 13.29 -8.06
N ARG A 53 -2.29 14.17 -8.22
CA ARG A 53 -1.07 13.87 -8.98
C ARG A 53 -0.30 12.69 -8.38
N ILE A 54 -0.09 12.65 -7.07
CA ILE A 54 0.56 11.53 -6.37
C ILE A 54 -0.19 10.22 -6.58
N VAL A 55 -1.54 10.24 -6.64
CA VAL A 55 -2.36 9.04 -6.86
C VAL A 55 -2.28 8.60 -8.32
N LEU A 56 -2.34 9.53 -9.27
CA LEU A 56 -2.29 9.27 -10.72
C LEU A 56 -0.90 8.82 -11.20
N ASP A 57 0.16 9.55 -10.80
CA ASP A 57 1.55 9.28 -11.19
C ASP A 57 2.19 8.15 -10.37
N ASN A 58 1.40 7.50 -9.52
CA ASN A 58 1.88 6.36 -8.75
C ASN A 58 2.09 5.16 -9.67
N SER A 59 3.32 5.03 -10.18
CA SER A 59 3.77 3.84 -10.91
C SER A 59 3.41 2.54 -10.20
N LYS A 60 3.32 2.56 -8.85
CA LYS A 60 2.97 1.42 -8.00
C LYS A 60 1.49 1.26 -7.65
N GLN A 61 0.61 2.13 -8.16
CA GLN A 61 -0.83 2.14 -7.86
C GLN A 61 -1.14 1.92 -6.37
N ARG A 62 -0.38 2.58 -5.48
CA ARG A 62 -0.42 2.28 -4.04
C ARG A 62 -1.68 2.82 -3.36
N PHE A 63 -2.32 3.81 -3.97
CA PHE A 63 -3.40 4.57 -3.38
C PHE A 63 -4.64 4.53 -4.27
N SER A 64 -5.80 4.62 -3.65
CA SER A 64 -7.07 4.87 -4.32
C SER A 64 -7.76 6.05 -3.65
N LEU A 65 -8.46 6.84 -4.46
CA LEU A 65 -9.35 7.91 -4.01
C LEU A 65 -10.79 7.50 -4.25
N ARG A 66 -11.69 7.90 -3.36
CA ARG A 66 -13.15 7.86 -3.59
C ARG A 66 -13.79 9.14 -3.09
N GLU A 67 -14.89 9.50 -3.70
CA GLU A 67 -15.82 10.50 -3.18
C GLU A 67 -16.98 9.78 -2.50
N ASP A 68 -17.32 10.19 -1.29
CA ASP A 68 -18.47 9.67 -0.56
C ASP A 68 -19.13 10.78 0.27
N ALA A 69 -20.45 10.93 0.13
CA ALA A 69 -21.26 11.97 0.79
C ALA A 69 -20.68 13.41 0.71
N GLY A 70 -20.00 13.76 -0.39
CA GLY A 70 -19.39 15.07 -0.58
C GLY A 70 -18.01 15.26 0.07
N ALA A 71 -17.41 14.18 0.57
CA ALA A 71 -16.05 14.17 1.09
C ALA A 71 -15.14 13.20 0.30
N THR A 72 -13.90 13.61 0.09
CA THR A 72 -12.87 12.77 -0.52
C THR A 72 -12.20 11.89 0.54
N TYR A 73 -12.03 10.62 0.21
CA TYR A 73 -11.31 9.63 1.02
C TYR A 73 -10.14 9.04 0.24
N ILE A 74 -9.09 8.65 0.97
CA ILE A 74 -7.93 7.95 0.44
C ILE A 74 -7.65 6.68 1.24
N ARG A 75 -7.21 5.62 0.56
CA ARG A 75 -6.66 4.42 1.21
C ARG A 75 -5.36 3.99 0.56
N CYS A 76 -4.60 3.15 1.28
CA CYS A 76 -3.61 2.29 0.64
C CYS A 76 -4.30 1.03 0.09
N ASN A 77 -3.89 0.56 -1.08
CA ASN A 77 -4.47 -0.61 -1.71
C ASN A 77 -3.94 -1.92 -1.11
N GLN A 78 -2.69 -1.90 -0.63
CA GLN A 78 -1.98 -3.08 -0.11
C GLN A 78 -0.92 -2.66 0.91
N GLY A 79 -0.40 -3.65 1.65
CA GLY A 79 0.78 -3.50 2.50
C GLY A 79 0.53 -3.02 3.93
N HIS A 80 -0.71 -3.13 4.41
CA HIS A 80 -1.07 -2.80 5.79
C HIS A 80 -0.36 -3.74 6.79
N SER A 81 0.15 -3.16 7.88
CA SER A 81 0.54 -3.92 9.08
C SER A 81 -0.48 -3.79 10.20
N MET A 82 -1.25 -2.69 10.23
CA MET A 82 -2.42 -2.57 11.10
C MET A 82 -3.59 -3.39 10.54
N SER A 83 -4.53 -3.81 11.39
CA SER A 83 -5.72 -4.58 10.96
C SER A 83 -6.63 -3.76 10.04
N VAL A 84 -7.06 -4.30 8.91
CA VAL A 84 -7.98 -3.66 7.94
C VAL A 84 -8.83 -4.82 7.36
N PRO A 85 -9.85 -5.29 8.11
CA PRO A 85 -10.50 -6.57 7.84
C PRO A 85 -11.33 -6.58 6.55
N ASP A 86 -11.84 -5.43 6.13
CA ASP A 86 -12.72 -5.29 4.96
C ASP A 86 -11.94 -4.79 3.73
N LEU A 87 -10.66 -5.12 3.65
CA LEU A 87 -9.90 -4.88 2.44
C LEU A 87 -10.49 -5.78 1.34
N GLU A 88 -11.03 -5.18 0.29
CA GLU A 88 -11.71 -5.84 -0.84
C GLU A 88 -10.73 -6.68 -1.69
N LEU A 89 -10.23 -7.76 -1.11
CA LEU A 89 -9.34 -8.71 -1.75
C LEU A 89 -10.14 -9.89 -2.28
N THR A 90 -9.87 -10.30 -3.51
CA THR A 90 -10.39 -11.55 -4.07
C THR A 90 -9.56 -12.72 -3.54
N PRO A 91 -10.15 -13.66 -2.78
CA PRO A 91 -9.42 -14.84 -2.34
C PRO A 91 -9.02 -15.70 -3.55
N ILE A 92 -7.75 -16.13 -3.58
CA ILE A 92 -7.31 -17.13 -4.55
C ILE A 92 -7.52 -18.51 -3.93
N THR A 93 -8.42 -19.29 -4.50
CA THR A 93 -8.81 -20.62 -3.99
C THR A 93 -8.06 -21.78 -4.64
N SER A 94 -7.36 -21.53 -5.76
CA SER A 94 -6.60 -22.54 -6.49
C SER A 94 -5.30 -21.93 -7.05
N SER A 95 -4.20 -22.66 -6.90
CA SER A 95 -2.92 -22.26 -7.49
C SER A 95 -2.89 -22.45 -9.02
N ALA A 96 -3.82 -23.21 -9.59
CA ALA A 96 -3.90 -23.42 -11.04
C ALA A 96 -4.33 -22.16 -11.81
N ASP A 97 -5.01 -21.24 -11.13
CA ASP A 97 -5.49 -19.98 -11.72
C ASP A 97 -4.43 -18.87 -11.71
N LEU A 98 -3.25 -19.16 -11.15
CA LEU A 98 -2.16 -18.20 -11.03
C LEU A 98 -1.02 -18.51 -12.00
N PRO A 99 -0.42 -17.47 -12.62
CA PRO A 99 0.86 -17.63 -13.29
C PRO A 99 1.97 -17.91 -12.27
N VAL A 100 3.20 -18.10 -12.76
CA VAL A 100 4.37 -18.14 -11.87
C VAL A 100 4.45 -16.84 -11.07
N MET A 101 4.37 -16.96 -9.76
CA MET A 101 4.46 -15.85 -8.83
C MET A 101 5.89 -15.73 -8.28
N VAL A 102 6.41 -14.50 -8.21
CA VAL A 102 7.78 -14.20 -7.78
C VAL A 102 7.74 -13.40 -6.47
N HIS A 103 8.64 -13.71 -5.54
CA HIS A 103 8.84 -12.93 -4.31
C HIS A 103 10.28 -12.41 -4.26
N GLY A 104 10.47 -11.10 -4.42
CA GLY A 104 11.77 -10.48 -4.23
C GLY A 104 12.18 -10.43 -2.76
N THR A 105 13.43 -10.78 -2.48
CA THR A 105 14.00 -10.75 -1.13
C THR A 105 15.50 -10.46 -1.20
N TYR A 106 16.10 -10.14 -0.05
CA TYR A 106 17.55 -10.01 0.05
C TYR A 106 18.22 -11.38 0.11
N HIS A 107 19.35 -11.56 -0.57
CA HIS A 107 20.10 -12.81 -0.58
C HIS A 107 20.47 -13.30 0.83
N SER A 108 20.74 -12.38 1.76
CA SER A 108 21.01 -12.68 3.17
C SER A 108 19.86 -13.40 3.90
N VAL A 109 18.62 -13.27 3.42
CA VAL A 109 17.42 -13.87 4.01
C VAL A 109 17.13 -15.25 3.40
N TRP A 110 17.73 -15.60 2.26
CA TRP A 110 17.49 -16.86 1.56
C TRP A 110 17.66 -18.12 2.44
N PRO A 111 18.73 -18.26 3.27
CA PRO A 111 18.88 -19.45 4.11
C PRO A 111 17.74 -19.66 5.12
N ALA A 112 17.09 -18.58 5.58
CA ALA A 112 15.93 -18.67 6.45
C ALA A 112 14.68 -19.11 5.67
N ILE A 113 14.45 -18.52 4.49
CA ILE A 113 13.31 -18.86 3.62
C ILE A 113 13.39 -20.31 3.14
N GLN A 114 14.59 -20.80 2.81
CA GLN A 114 14.78 -22.19 2.38
C GLN A 114 14.39 -23.20 3.47
N ARG A 115 14.66 -22.88 4.73
CA ARG A 115 14.36 -23.78 5.88
C ARG A 115 12.92 -23.64 6.37
N GLU A 116 12.37 -22.44 6.36
CA GLU A 116 11.15 -22.10 7.10
C GLU A 116 9.98 -21.69 6.19
N GLY A 117 10.23 -21.56 4.89
CA GLY A 117 9.29 -20.99 3.93
C GLY A 117 9.16 -19.47 4.05
N LEU A 118 8.32 -18.88 3.18
CA LEU A 118 7.97 -17.47 3.27
C LEU A 118 7.04 -17.23 4.46
N LYS A 119 7.28 -16.15 5.20
CA LYS A 119 6.45 -15.69 6.31
C LYS A 119 5.93 -14.29 6.02
N ARG A 120 4.72 -13.98 6.48
CA ARG A 120 4.12 -12.64 6.38
C ARG A 120 4.87 -11.57 7.18
N MET A 121 5.72 -11.98 8.12
CA MET A 121 6.41 -11.12 9.08
C MET A 121 5.39 -10.19 9.78
N ASN A 122 5.65 -8.88 9.80
CA ASN A 122 4.75 -7.90 10.43
C ASN A 122 3.56 -7.49 9.53
N ARG A 123 3.39 -8.10 8.35
CA ARG A 123 2.27 -7.80 7.43
C ARG A 123 1.13 -8.79 7.61
N GLN A 124 -0.02 -8.46 7.04
CA GLN A 124 -1.17 -9.37 7.00
C GLN A 124 -0.97 -10.53 5.98
N HIS A 125 -0.39 -10.23 4.82
CA HIS A 125 -0.18 -11.21 3.74
C HIS A 125 1.26 -11.23 3.22
N ILE A 126 1.67 -12.37 2.64
CA ILE A 126 2.87 -12.46 1.81
C ILE A 126 2.54 -11.82 0.46
N HIS A 127 3.43 -10.95 -0.02
CA HIS A 127 3.21 -10.23 -1.28
C HIS A 127 4.03 -10.87 -2.38
N PHE A 128 3.41 -11.08 -3.54
CA PHE A 128 4.04 -11.63 -4.73
C PHE A 128 3.89 -10.67 -5.90
N ALA A 129 4.79 -10.78 -6.87
CA ALA A 129 4.68 -10.19 -8.20
C ALA A 129 4.36 -11.29 -9.23
N VAL A 130 3.68 -10.93 -10.32
CA VAL A 130 3.32 -11.86 -11.41
C VAL A 130 4.48 -12.13 -12.39
N GLY A 131 5.70 -11.69 -12.05
CA GLY A 131 6.90 -11.85 -12.88
C GLY A 131 8.10 -11.06 -12.32
N THR A 132 9.19 -11.02 -13.07
CA THR A 132 10.41 -10.27 -12.69
C THR A 132 10.33 -8.80 -13.13
N PRO A 133 11.07 -7.87 -12.48
CA PRO A 133 11.14 -6.48 -12.93
C PRO A 133 11.52 -6.38 -14.42
N GLY A 134 10.79 -5.54 -15.16
CA GLY A 134 10.99 -5.37 -16.61
C GLY A 134 10.19 -6.31 -17.49
N GLN A 135 9.53 -7.35 -16.95
CA GLN A 135 8.52 -8.12 -17.67
C GLN A 135 7.17 -7.40 -17.64
N GLY A 136 6.41 -7.48 -18.73
CA GLY A 136 5.16 -6.74 -18.92
C GLY A 136 4.16 -6.94 -17.76
N GLY A 137 3.68 -5.83 -17.19
CA GLY A 137 2.72 -5.82 -16.07
C GLY A 137 3.35 -5.90 -14.67
N VAL A 138 4.66 -6.12 -14.54
CA VAL A 138 5.34 -6.16 -13.24
C VAL A 138 5.76 -4.75 -12.84
N ILE A 139 4.94 -4.19 -11.97
CA ILE A 139 5.10 -2.83 -11.44
C ILE A 139 6.14 -2.76 -10.32
N SER A 140 6.20 -3.77 -9.45
CA SER A 140 7.11 -3.82 -8.31
C SER A 140 7.28 -5.26 -7.82
N GLY A 141 8.53 -5.68 -7.58
CA GLY A 141 8.83 -7.03 -7.12
C GLY A 141 10.26 -7.21 -6.59
N MET A 142 11.03 -6.12 -6.47
CA MET A 142 12.30 -6.03 -5.74
C MET A 142 12.23 -4.89 -4.74
#